data_AF-A0A812ITL9-F1
#
_entry.id   AF-A0A812ITL9-F1
#
_cell.length_a   1.000
_cell.length_b   1.000
_cell.length_c   1.000
_cell.angle_alpha   90.00
_cell.angle_beta   90.00
_cell.angle_gamma   90.00
#
_symmetry.space_group_name_H-M   'P 1'
#
loop_
_entity.id
_entity.type
_entity.pdbx_description
1 polymer ?
#
loop_
_entity_poly.entity_id
_entity_poly.type
_entity_poly.pdbx_seq_one_letter_code
_entity_poly.pdbx_strand_id
1 'polypeptide(L)'
;MLKSGLFQRYCLWCLLAQSAFRASVKATLVQVSVDSTGASHGHSSSRTHRSRLLRSSAGREEREHYDLLIVIPASAERDQQRMDAVRETWTLDIDPETHQCARCQSNRTVKYLFLLGNEAADEAPEKDVAILRRCSSDYDHLAHKVRQGIRYAVTHYSFHLLLKADTDSWIFLDRLIDFAEGHRLFS
;
A
#
# COMPACT_ATOMS: atom_id res chain seq x y z
N MET A 1 17.01 38.07 -7.98
CA MET A 1 15.74 37.56 -8.56
C MET A 1 16.07 36.42 -9.50
N LEU A 2 15.92 35.16 -9.09
CA LEU A 2 15.92 34.01 -10.01
C LEU A 2 15.43 32.76 -9.27
N LYS A 3 14.57 32.01 -9.99
CA LYS A 3 14.10 30.62 -9.79
C LYS A 3 12.87 30.41 -8.90
N SER A 4 11.70 30.32 -9.54
CA SER A 4 10.62 29.40 -9.16
C SER A 4 10.64 28.23 -10.14
N GLY A 5 11.05 27.06 -9.64
CA GLY A 5 11.16 25.81 -10.37
C GLY A 5 9.85 25.02 -10.37
N LEU A 6 9.77 24.17 -11.39
CA LEU A 6 8.97 22.95 -11.56
C LEU A 6 7.93 22.65 -10.46
N PHE A 7 6.66 22.80 -10.81
CA PHE A 7 5.54 22.18 -10.12
C PHE A 7 4.54 21.66 -11.14
N GLN A 8 4.81 20.51 -11.77
CA GLN A 8 3.77 19.71 -12.43
C GLN A 8 4.35 18.41 -13.00
N ARG A 9 4.27 17.33 -12.23
CA ARG A 9 4.19 15.96 -12.75
C ARG A 9 3.32 15.12 -11.84
N TYR A 10 2.01 15.38 -11.87
CA TYR A 10 1.00 14.44 -11.36
C TYR A 10 0.68 13.41 -12.45
N CYS A 11 0.63 12.14 -12.05
CA CYS A 11 -0.03 11.01 -12.70
C CYS A 11 -0.08 11.02 -14.24
N LEU A 12 0.92 10.41 -14.88
CA LEU A 12 0.80 10.06 -16.30
C LEU A 12 1.43 8.70 -16.62
N TRP A 13 1.03 7.63 -15.92
CA TRP A 13 1.27 6.24 -16.37
C TRP A 13 0.05 5.37 -16.04
N CYS A 14 -1.07 5.62 -16.73
CA CYS A 14 -2.26 4.75 -16.73
C CYS A 14 -2.43 3.95 -18.05
N LEU A 15 -1.47 3.97 -18.99
CA LEU A 15 -1.76 3.56 -20.37
C LEU A 15 -0.78 2.59 -21.06
N LEU A 16 0.17 1.95 -20.36
CA LEU A 16 1.09 1.00 -21.01
C LEU A 16 1.20 -0.35 -20.29
N ALA A 17 0.08 -1.02 -20.09
CA ALA A 17 0.05 -2.45 -19.74
C ALA A 17 -1.04 -3.23 -20.50
N GLN A 18 -1.49 -2.74 -21.67
CA GLN A 18 -2.53 -3.42 -22.46
C GLN A 18 -2.00 -4.37 -23.56
N SER A 19 -0.68 -4.50 -23.77
CA SER A 19 -0.15 -5.20 -24.95
C SER A 19 0.42 -6.61 -24.74
N ALA A 20 0.23 -7.25 -23.59
CA ALA A 20 0.47 -8.68 -23.44
C ALA A 20 -0.39 -9.23 -22.30
N PHE A 21 -1.10 -10.34 -22.54
CA PHE A 21 -2.12 -10.99 -21.69
C PHE A 21 -3.58 -10.69 -22.06
N ARG A 22 -4.11 -11.50 -22.98
CA ARG A 22 -5.55 -11.77 -23.12
C ARG A 22 -6.02 -12.69 -21.98
N ALA A 23 -6.13 -12.12 -20.79
CA ALA A 23 -7.06 -12.52 -19.76
C ALA A 23 -7.41 -11.22 -19.05
N SER A 24 -8.70 -10.92 -18.86
CA SER A 24 -9.16 -9.64 -18.30
C SER A 24 -8.80 -9.54 -16.81
N VAL A 25 -7.51 -9.33 -16.50
CA VAL A 25 -6.99 -9.05 -15.16
C VAL A 25 -6.85 -7.54 -15.06
N LYS A 26 -7.77 -6.89 -14.32
CA LYS A 26 -7.67 -5.45 -14.02
C LYS A 26 -6.72 -5.23 -12.84
N ALA A 27 -5.43 -5.47 -13.07
CA ALA A 27 -4.38 -5.07 -12.13
C ALA A 27 -3.95 -3.63 -12.46
N THR A 28 -3.86 -2.76 -11.45
CA THR A 28 -3.30 -1.40 -11.61
C THR A 28 -2.13 -1.24 -10.65
N LEU A 29 -0.94 -1.07 -11.22
CA LEU A 29 0.26 -0.74 -10.47
C LEU A 29 0.32 0.77 -10.27
N VAL A 30 0.48 1.21 -9.02
CA VAL A 30 0.65 2.62 -8.67
C VAL A 30 2.00 2.80 -8.02
N GLN A 31 2.88 3.57 -8.66
CA GLN A 31 4.14 4.00 -8.06
C GLN A 31 3.88 5.29 -7.27
N VAL A 32 4.16 5.27 -5.97
CA VAL A 32 4.00 6.43 -5.09
C VAL A 32 5.40 6.92 -4.69
N SER A 33 5.74 8.16 -5.06
CA SER A 33 6.97 8.82 -4.61
C SER A 33 6.63 9.78 -3.47
N VAL A 34 7.35 9.71 -2.36
CA VAL A 34 7.14 10.57 -1.18
C VAL A 34 8.40 11.42 -0.94
N ASP A 35 8.35 12.69 -1.33
CA ASP A 35 9.43 13.64 -1.04
C ASP A 35 9.35 14.13 0.41
N SER A 36 10.47 14.02 1.12
CA SER A 36 10.63 14.48 2.51
C SER A 36 11.37 15.82 2.55
N THR A 37 10.66 16.95 2.39
CA THR A 37 11.27 18.29 2.58
C THR A 37 10.83 18.90 3.92
N GLY A 38 11.69 18.80 4.93
CA GLY A 38 11.61 19.58 6.16
C GLY A 38 12.62 20.73 6.10
N ALA A 39 12.14 21.97 5.95
CA ALA A 39 12.96 23.17 6.09
C ALA A 39 12.41 23.99 7.28
N SER A 40 13.18 24.05 8.36
CA SER A 40 12.94 24.93 9.51
C SER A 40 13.69 26.25 9.31
N HIS A 41 12.98 27.37 9.50
CA HIS A 41 13.59 28.68 9.69
C HIS A 41 13.25 29.18 11.09
N GLY A 42 14.29 29.34 11.90
CA GLY A 42 14.19 29.91 13.24
C GLY A 42 14.18 31.43 13.20
N HIS A 43 13.45 32.03 14.12
CA HIS A 43 13.71 33.37 14.64
C HIS A 43 13.48 33.36 16.15
N SER A 44 14.46 33.91 16.87
CA SER A 44 14.57 33.96 18.33
C SER A 44 13.83 35.18 18.86
N SER A 45 13.10 35.03 19.98
CA SER A 45 13.00 36.09 20.98
C SER A 45 12.58 35.54 22.35
N SER A 46 13.24 36.07 23.37
CA SER A 46 13.39 35.57 24.74
C SER A 46 12.15 35.70 25.63
N ARG A 47 11.91 34.71 26.51
CA ARG A 47 11.59 34.94 27.94
C ARG A 47 11.57 33.63 28.75
N THR A 48 12.19 33.71 29.92
CA THR A 48 12.37 32.69 30.95
C THR A 48 11.04 32.19 31.53
N HIS A 49 10.78 30.90 31.36
CA HIS A 49 9.93 30.13 32.28
C HIS A 49 10.48 28.70 32.37
N ARG A 50 10.87 28.31 33.58
CA ARG A 50 11.51 27.03 33.90
C ARG A 50 10.42 25.95 34.00
N SER A 51 9.84 25.59 32.87
CA SER A 51 9.06 24.36 32.70
C SER A 51 9.95 23.36 31.97
N ARG A 52 10.33 22.29 32.66
CA ARG A 52 10.98 21.11 32.07
C ARG A 52 9.96 20.44 31.15
N LEU A 53 9.75 21.02 29.98
CA LEU A 53 9.05 20.38 28.88
C LEU A 53 9.94 19.22 28.47
N LEU A 54 9.52 18.02 28.88
CA LEU A 54 9.88 16.80 28.17
C LEU A 54 9.48 17.06 26.72
N ARG A 55 10.48 17.43 25.92
CA ARG A 55 10.41 17.45 24.48
C ARG A 55 10.20 15.98 24.14
N SER A 56 8.95 15.55 24.04
CA SER A 56 8.66 14.31 23.35
C SER A 56 9.20 14.54 21.95
N SER A 57 10.34 13.94 21.67
CA SER A 57 10.56 13.44 20.34
C SER A 57 9.34 12.59 20.08
N ALA A 58 8.36 13.14 19.36
CA ALA A 58 7.41 12.34 18.63
C ALA A 58 8.29 11.48 17.73
N GLY A 59 8.71 10.33 18.24
CA GLY A 59 9.30 9.30 17.44
C GLY A 59 8.28 9.08 16.36
N ARG A 60 8.63 9.40 15.12
CA ARG A 60 7.96 8.74 14.03
C ARG A 60 8.22 7.27 14.31
N GLU A 61 7.21 6.55 14.78
CA GLU A 61 7.24 5.10 14.72
C GLU A 61 7.67 4.76 13.29
N GLU A 62 8.79 4.06 13.18
CA GLU A 62 9.34 3.69 11.89
C GLU A 62 8.33 2.74 11.26
N ARG A 63 7.66 3.23 10.20
CA ARG A 63 6.64 2.46 9.51
C ARG A 63 7.27 1.21 8.93
N GLU A 64 6.63 0.06 9.09
CA GLU A 64 7.05 -1.17 8.45
C GLU A 64 7.24 -0.93 6.94
N HIS A 65 8.39 -1.36 6.43
CA HIS A 65 8.76 -1.19 5.03
C HIS A 65 8.54 -2.49 4.24
N TYR A 66 7.94 -2.37 3.06
CA TYR A 66 7.74 -3.46 2.12
C TYR A 66 8.16 -3.08 0.69
N ASP A 67 8.83 -3.96 -0.04
CA ASP A 67 9.12 -3.71 -1.45
C ASP A 67 7.83 -3.64 -2.29
N LEU A 68 6.88 -4.55 -2.03
CA LEU A 68 5.57 -4.58 -2.67
C LEU A 68 4.45 -4.65 -1.64
N LEU A 69 3.57 -3.66 -1.64
CA LEU A 69 2.32 -3.69 -0.88
C LEU A 69 1.14 -3.95 -1.82
N ILE A 70 0.40 -5.03 -1.58
CA ILE A 70 -0.79 -5.41 -2.33
C ILE A 70 -2.02 -5.01 -1.52
N VAL A 71 -2.94 -4.26 -2.10
CA VAL A 71 -4.21 -3.89 -1.45
C VAL A 71 -5.38 -4.48 -2.23
N ILE A 72 -6.29 -5.13 -1.51
CA ILE A 72 -7.41 -5.90 -2.08
C ILE A 72 -8.71 -5.36 -1.47
N PRO A 73 -9.43 -4.46 -2.15
CA PRO A 73 -10.75 -4.03 -1.70
C PRO A 73 -11.70 -5.22 -1.63
N ALA A 74 -12.32 -5.40 -0.47
CA ALA A 74 -13.25 -6.48 -0.22
C ALA A 74 -14.43 -6.01 0.65
N SER A 75 -15.51 -6.79 0.65
CA SER A 75 -16.60 -6.69 1.61
C SER A 75 -16.53 -7.89 2.53
N ALA A 76 -16.53 -7.66 3.86
CA ALA A 76 -16.46 -8.75 4.83
C ALA A 76 -17.58 -9.79 4.61
N GLU A 77 -18.82 -9.30 4.46
CA GLU A 77 -19.99 -10.18 4.30
C GLU A 77 -20.03 -10.92 2.95
N ARG A 78 -19.81 -10.20 1.84
CA ARG A 78 -20.01 -10.74 0.49
C ARG A 78 -18.80 -11.55 0.00
N ASP A 79 -17.59 -11.10 0.34
CA ASP A 79 -16.37 -11.61 -0.26
C ASP A 79 -15.61 -12.59 0.65
N GLN A 80 -16.18 -13.02 1.79
CA GLN A 80 -15.54 -13.93 2.75
C GLN A 80 -14.88 -15.15 2.09
N GLN A 81 -15.65 -15.91 1.30
CA GLN A 81 -15.13 -17.10 0.60
C GLN A 81 -14.00 -16.77 -0.39
N ARG A 82 -14.01 -15.56 -0.96
CA ARG A 82 -12.94 -15.11 -1.87
C ARG A 82 -11.69 -14.71 -1.10
N MET A 83 -11.85 -14.06 0.05
CA MET A 83 -10.73 -13.75 0.95
C MET A 83 -10.06 -15.03 1.43
N ASP A 84 -10.85 -16.03 1.83
CA ASP A 84 -10.34 -17.35 2.24
C ASP A 84 -9.62 -18.05 1.09
N ALA A 85 -10.20 -18.06 -0.12
CA ALA A 85 -9.54 -18.61 -1.30
C ALA A 85 -8.22 -17.89 -1.62
N VAL A 86 -8.15 -16.56 -1.48
CA VAL A 86 -6.90 -15.81 -1.66
C VAL A 86 -5.85 -16.24 -0.63
N ARG A 87 -6.22 -16.33 0.65
CA ARG A 87 -5.35 -16.76 1.76
C ARG A 87 -4.78 -18.16 1.55
N GLU A 88 -5.60 -19.07 1.05
CA GLU A 88 -5.29 -20.49 0.84
C GLU A 88 -4.59 -20.78 -0.49
N THR A 89 -4.36 -19.77 -1.33
CA THR A 89 -3.79 -19.97 -2.68
C THR A 89 -2.54 -19.12 -2.91
N TRP A 90 -2.60 -18.12 -3.80
CA TRP A 90 -1.41 -17.41 -4.28
C TRP A 90 -0.69 -16.61 -3.20
N THR A 91 -1.33 -16.29 -2.06
CA THR A 91 -0.63 -15.65 -0.94
C THR A 91 0.29 -16.61 -0.19
N LEU A 92 0.16 -17.93 -0.36
CA LEU A 92 1.10 -18.90 0.22
C LEU A 92 2.52 -18.69 -0.31
N ASP A 93 2.68 -18.12 -1.52
CA ASP A 93 3.98 -17.75 -2.10
C ASP A 93 4.65 -16.55 -1.41
N ILE A 94 3.91 -15.80 -0.57
CA ILE A 94 4.42 -14.67 0.20
C ILE A 94 5.17 -15.15 1.44
N ASP A 95 4.64 -16.19 2.09
CA ASP A 95 5.16 -16.71 3.35
C ASP A 95 6.39 -17.60 3.11
N PRO A 96 7.57 -17.27 3.66
CA PRO A 96 8.77 -18.07 3.49
C PRO A 96 8.68 -19.45 4.15
N GLU A 97 7.77 -19.67 5.09
CA GLU A 97 7.61 -20.92 5.84
C GLU A 97 6.79 -21.98 5.10
N THR A 98 6.01 -21.59 4.08
CA THR A 98 5.15 -22.53 3.34
C THR A 98 5.93 -23.49 2.44
N HIS A 99 7.21 -23.21 2.20
CA HIS A 99 8.09 -23.94 1.28
C HIS A 99 7.57 -24.05 -0.18
N GLN A 100 6.53 -23.29 -0.54
CA GLN A 100 5.91 -23.27 -1.89
C GLN A 100 6.56 -22.26 -2.84
N CYS A 101 7.74 -21.78 -2.47
CA CYS A 101 8.21 -20.47 -2.87
C CYS A 101 8.98 -20.50 -4.21
N ALA A 102 8.25 -20.30 -5.32
CA ALA A 102 8.85 -19.96 -6.62
C ALA A 102 9.60 -18.60 -6.57
N ARG A 103 9.17 -17.70 -5.68
CA ARG A 103 9.75 -16.38 -5.37
C ARG A 103 11.08 -16.44 -4.61
N CYS A 104 11.54 -17.60 -4.14
CA CYS A 104 12.64 -17.70 -3.17
C CYS A 104 14.01 -17.25 -3.67
N GLN A 105 14.10 -16.90 -4.95
CA GLN A 105 15.29 -16.28 -5.53
C GLN A 105 15.36 -14.77 -5.25
N SER A 106 14.26 -14.14 -4.83
CA SER A 106 14.18 -12.70 -4.55
C SER A 106 14.18 -12.42 -3.05
N ASN A 107 14.98 -11.44 -2.64
CA ASN A 107 15.02 -10.93 -1.26
C ASN A 107 13.97 -9.85 -0.97
N ARG A 108 13.04 -9.61 -1.90
CA ARG A 108 12.03 -8.54 -1.77
C ARG A 108 11.05 -8.86 -0.65
N THR A 109 10.54 -7.87 0.08
CA THR A 109 9.48 -8.06 1.07
C THR A 109 8.11 -7.74 0.48
N VAL A 110 7.12 -8.59 0.73
CA VAL A 110 5.75 -8.43 0.20
C VAL A 110 4.76 -8.46 1.35
N LYS A 111 3.79 -7.55 1.35
CA LYS A 111 2.62 -7.58 2.23
C LYS A 111 1.36 -7.46 1.41
N TYR A 112 0.30 -8.14 1.80
CA TYR A 112 -1.04 -7.90 1.27
C TYR A 112 -1.99 -7.49 2.37
N LEU A 113 -3.01 -6.72 2.01
CA LEU A 113 -4.06 -6.24 2.91
C LEU A 113 -5.42 -6.30 2.22
N PHE A 114 -6.41 -6.93 2.86
CA PHE A 114 -7.81 -6.72 2.54
C PHE A 114 -8.27 -5.38 3.09
N LEU A 115 -8.92 -4.57 2.25
CA LEU A 115 -9.48 -3.28 2.63
C LEU A 115 -10.99 -3.44 2.85
N LEU A 116 -11.39 -3.54 4.12
CA LEU A 116 -12.77 -3.70 4.53
C LEU A 116 -13.39 -2.35 4.91
N GLY A 117 -14.71 -2.22 4.77
CA GLY A 117 -15.42 -1.02 5.20
C GLY A 117 -15.91 -1.12 6.64
N ASN A 118 -16.91 -0.31 6.98
CA ASN A 118 -17.53 -0.28 8.30
C ASN A 118 -18.19 -1.59 8.72
N GLU A 119 -18.54 -2.45 7.78
CA GLU A 119 -19.12 -3.77 8.05
C GLU A 119 -18.23 -4.64 8.96
N ALA A 120 -16.91 -4.42 8.94
CA ALA A 120 -15.95 -5.15 9.76
C ALA A 120 -15.50 -4.38 11.02
N ALA A 121 -16.15 -3.26 11.37
CA ALA A 121 -15.65 -2.35 12.41
C ALA A 121 -15.61 -2.96 13.82
N ASP A 122 -16.44 -3.96 14.07
CA ASP A 122 -16.55 -4.66 15.36
C ASP A 122 -15.73 -5.96 15.39
N GLU A 123 -15.09 -6.33 14.27
CA GLU A 123 -14.28 -7.55 14.17
C GLU A 123 -12.85 -7.28 14.68
N ALA A 124 -12.26 -8.28 15.34
CA ALA A 124 -10.84 -8.22 15.68
C ALA A 124 -10.04 -8.27 14.38
N PRO A 125 -9.21 -7.25 14.07
CA PRO A 125 -8.54 -7.20 12.79
C PRO A 125 -7.51 -8.33 12.70
N GLU A 126 -7.69 -9.20 11.72
CA GLU A 126 -6.64 -10.13 11.29
C GLU A 126 -5.43 -9.34 10.77
N LYS A 127 -4.25 -9.98 10.79
CA LYS A 127 -2.97 -9.34 10.39
C LYS A 127 -2.95 -8.83 8.94
N ASP A 128 -3.81 -9.40 8.10
CA ASP A 128 -3.98 -9.11 6.68
C ASP A 128 -5.20 -8.21 6.40
N VAL A 129 -5.83 -7.63 7.43
CA VAL A 129 -7.04 -6.81 7.30
C VAL A 129 -6.77 -5.36 7.73
N ALA A 130 -7.23 -4.42 6.89
CA ALA A 130 -7.31 -3.00 7.21
C ALA A 130 -8.77 -2.52 7.13
N ILE A 131 -9.30 -2.11 8.28
CA ILE A 131 -10.68 -1.62 8.39
C ILE A 131 -10.72 -0.10 8.11
N LEU A 132 -11.40 0.28 7.04
CA LEU A 132 -11.57 1.66 6.62
C LEU A 132 -12.84 2.24 7.23
N ARG A 133 -12.67 3.01 8.31
CA ARG A 133 -13.79 3.72 8.95
C ARG A 133 -14.43 4.72 8.00
N ARG A 134 -15.77 4.81 8.07
CA ARG A 134 -16.64 5.65 7.22
C ARG A 134 -16.54 5.30 5.73
N CYS A 135 -16.29 4.05 5.41
CA CYS A 135 -16.42 3.50 4.06
C CYS A 135 -17.57 2.50 4.02
N SER A 136 -18.47 2.67 3.03
CA SER A 136 -19.46 1.65 2.69
C SER A 136 -18.81 0.48 1.96
N SER A 137 -19.38 -0.71 2.11
CA SER A 137 -19.12 -1.92 1.33
C SER A 137 -19.78 -1.94 -0.05
N ASP A 138 -20.64 -0.94 -0.33
CA ASP A 138 -21.38 -0.83 -1.58
C ASP A 138 -20.46 -0.71 -2.79
N TYR A 139 -20.87 -1.38 -3.87
CA TYR A 139 -20.14 -1.37 -5.14
C TYR A 139 -20.01 0.05 -5.72
N ASP A 140 -21.06 0.88 -5.57
CA ASP A 140 -21.09 2.25 -6.09
C ASP A 140 -20.04 3.17 -5.44
N HIS A 141 -19.55 2.79 -4.25
CA HIS A 141 -18.58 3.56 -3.48
C HIS A 141 -17.16 2.95 -3.53
N LEU A 142 -16.91 1.99 -4.42
CA LEU A 142 -15.60 1.34 -4.54
C LEU A 142 -14.46 2.32 -4.80
N ALA A 143 -14.66 3.33 -5.63
CA ALA A 143 -13.62 4.35 -5.88
C ALA A 143 -13.24 5.11 -4.60
N HIS A 144 -14.22 5.38 -3.73
CA HIS A 144 -13.97 5.99 -2.43
C HIS A 144 -13.25 5.02 -1.49
N LYS A 145 -13.66 3.74 -1.45
CA LYS A 145 -12.97 2.69 -0.67
C LYS A 145 -11.51 2.53 -1.11
N VAL A 146 -11.23 2.45 -2.40
CA VAL A 146 -9.87 2.38 -2.94
C VAL A 146 -9.05 3.61 -2.56
N ARG A 147 -9.61 4.82 -2.71
CA ARG A 147 -8.92 6.06 -2.32
C ARG A 147 -8.57 6.07 -0.83
N GLN A 148 -9.50 5.67 0.04
CA GLN A 148 -9.26 5.60 1.49
C GLN A 148 -8.26 4.48 1.83
N GLY A 149 -8.29 3.36 1.11
CA GLY A 149 -7.34 2.28 1.25
C GLY A 149 -5.91 2.67 0.87
N ILE A 150 -5.73 3.37 -0.25
CA ILE A 150 -4.43 3.94 -0.62
C ILE A 150 -3.98 4.95 0.44
N ARG A 151 -4.89 5.80 0.93
CA ARG A 151 -4.57 6.74 2.03
C ARG A 151 -4.14 6.01 3.29
N TYR A 152 -4.80 4.91 3.65
CA TYR A 152 -4.44 4.06 4.77
C TYR A 152 -3.03 3.48 4.57
N ALA A 153 -2.76 2.91 3.40
CA ALA A 153 -1.47 2.33 3.04
C ALA A 153 -0.32 3.34 3.20
N VAL A 154 -0.42 4.53 2.59
CA VAL A 154 0.63 5.56 2.68
C VAL A 154 0.78 6.17 4.08
N THR A 155 -0.21 5.99 4.95
CA THR A 155 -0.17 6.51 6.33
C THR A 155 0.51 5.54 7.27
N HIS A 156 0.36 4.22 7.06
CA HIS A 156 0.81 3.19 7.99
C HIS A 156 2.05 2.42 7.53
N TYR A 157 2.33 2.41 6.22
CA TYR A 157 3.45 1.66 5.64
C TYR A 157 4.37 2.57 4.84
N SER A 158 5.60 2.11 4.67
CA SER A 158 6.53 2.59 3.64
C SER A 158 6.66 1.49 2.59
N PHE A 159 6.67 1.84 1.30
CA PHE A 159 6.83 0.84 0.25
C PHE A 159 7.39 1.42 -1.04
N HIS A 160 8.03 0.57 -1.86
CA HIS A 160 8.46 0.95 -3.21
C HIS A 160 7.29 0.91 -4.20
N LEU A 161 6.53 -0.18 -4.20
CA LEU A 161 5.41 -0.40 -5.11
C LEU A 161 4.11 -0.67 -4.36
N LEU A 162 3.00 -0.13 -4.89
CA LEU A 162 1.64 -0.49 -4.47
C LEU A 162 0.89 -1.11 -5.64
N LEU A 163 0.38 -2.31 -5.43
CA LEU A 163 -0.50 -3.00 -6.37
C LEU A 163 -1.91 -3.04 -5.80
N LYS A 164 -2.88 -2.53 -6.55
CA LYS A 164 -4.30 -2.83 -6.28
C LYS A 164 -4.71 -4.07 -7.05
N ALA A 165 -5.31 -5.03 -6.36
CA ALA A 165 -5.92 -6.24 -6.93
C ALA A 165 -7.38 -6.36 -6.46
N ASP A 166 -8.19 -7.18 -7.14
CA ASP A 166 -9.55 -7.53 -6.71
C ASP A 166 -9.57 -8.92 -6.07
N THR A 167 -10.61 -9.26 -5.31
CA THR A 167 -10.74 -10.57 -4.63
C THR A 167 -10.89 -11.75 -5.57
N ASP A 168 -11.19 -11.50 -6.85
CA ASP A 168 -11.28 -12.48 -7.93
C ASP A 168 -10.04 -12.47 -8.84
N SER A 169 -8.96 -11.81 -8.42
CA SER A 169 -7.69 -11.79 -9.15
C SER A 169 -6.75 -12.91 -8.69
N TRP A 170 -6.04 -13.51 -9.65
CA TRP A 170 -4.89 -14.38 -9.38
C TRP A 170 -3.59 -13.63 -9.68
N ILE A 171 -2.61 -13.73 -8.79
CA ILE A 171 -1.30 -13.07 -8.94
C ILE A 171 -0.22 -14.14 -9.04
N PHE A 172 0.49 -14.16 -10.17
CA PHE A 172 1.74 -14.94 -10.32
C PHE A 172 2.89 -14.13 -9.71
N LEU A 173 3.10 -14.30 -8.40
CA LEU A 173 3.99 -13.43 -7.62
C LEU A 173 5.45 -13.53 -8.07
N ASP A 174 5.91 -14.74 -8.42
CA ASP A 174 7.21 -14.99 -9.02
C ASP A 174 7.45 -14.12 -10.27
N ARG A 175 6.55 -14.19 -11.25
CA ARG A 175 6.66 -13.45 -12.52
C ARG A 175 6.53 -11.95 -12.32
N LEU A 176 5.70 -11.52 -11.37
CA LEU A 176 5.54 -10.11 -11.04
C LEU A 176 6.83 -9.53 -10.44
N ILE A 177 7.44 -10.25 -9.50
CA ILE A 177 8.70 -9.83 -8.87
C ILE A 177 9.83 -9.83 -9.90
N ASP A 178 9.99 -10.90 -10.68
CA ASP A 178 11.00 -10.99 -11.75
C ASP A 178 10.86 -9.83 -12.75
N PHE A 179 9.63 -9.53 -13.16
CA PHE A 179 9.35 -8.42 -14.06
C PHE A 179 9.75 -7.08 -13.42
N ALA A 180 9.35 -6.83 -12.18
CA ALA A 180 9.64 -5.58 -11.48
C ALA A 180 11.15 -5.39 -11.22
N GLU A 181 11.88 -6.46 -10.90
CA GLU A 181 13.34 -6.42 -10.76
C GLU A 181 14.04 -6.18 -12.09
N GLY A 182 13.64 -6.90 -13.15
CA GLY A 182 14.17 -6.73 -14.50
C GLY A 182 13.99 -5.30 -15.05
N HIS A 183 12.94 -4.59 -14.62
CA HIS A 183 12.65 -3.22 -15.02
C HIS A 183 13.07 -2.16 -13.97
N ARG A 184 13.74 -2.57 -12.89
CA ARG A 184 14.19 -1.68 -11.79
C ARG A 184 13.04 -0.82 -11.23
N LEU A 185 11.90 -1.45 -10.94
CA LEU A 185 10.74 -0.74 -10.38
C LEU A 185 10.85 -0.55 -8.84
N PHE A 186 11.76 -1.28 -8.18
CA PHE A 186 12.02 -1.18 -6.74
C PHE A 186 13.17 -0.21 -6.37
N SER A 187 13.56 0.68 -7.27
CA SER A 187 14.70 1.60 -7.09
C SER A 187 14.31 3.06 -7.05
#